data_AF-A0A968SBV9-F1
#
_entry.id   AF-A0A968SBV9-F1
#
_cell.length_a   1.000
_cell.length_b   1.000
_cell.length_c   1.000
_cell.angle_alpha   90.00
_cell.angle_beta   90.00
_cell.angle_gamma   90.00
#
_symmetry.space_group_name_H-M   'P 1'
#
loop_
_entity.id
_entity.type
_entity.pdbx_description
1 polymer ?
#
loop_
_entity_poly.entity_id
_entity_poly.type
_entity_poly.pdbx_seq_one_letter_code
_entity_poly.pdbx_strand_id
1 'polypeptide(L)'
;MFKSRPISFRRILLSRILLLLVPVLLSGVYVTYRKARSSLLDNARQNVIESAIREGERLTDSIKALEANLITASTATVWQDRSPQASQEFLQQLQQKLPTDIQCIQLTNFFRQPNSGVFASTCGNQPLAKIPNNFWSLQQEAIFLQDQKSMSPSPIKPPSINIRLILRLIFKAIPRLLLKICPSPPLSQNILN
;
A
#
# COMPACT_ATOMS: atom_id res chain seq x y z
N MET A 1 5.14 35.60 61.22
CA MET A 1 6.54 35.94 61.54
C MET A 1 7.42 34.72 61.22
N PHE A 2 7.98 34.64 60.01
CA PHE A 2 8.86 33.52 59.62
C PHE A 2 10.27 33.80 60.14
N LYS A 3 10.68 33.07 61.18
CA LYS A 3 12.04 33.15 61.74
C LYS A 3 12.99 32.42 60.78
N SER A 4 13.70 33.17 59.94
CA SER A 4 14.74 32.62 59.06
C SER A 4 15.86 32.03 59.91
N ARG A 5 15.96 30.69 59.92
CA ARG A 5 17.12 30.00 60.47
C ARG A 5 18.35 30.32 59.59
N PRO A 6 19.50 30.67 60.17
CA PRO A 6 20.72 30.91 59.41
C PRO A 6 21.09 29.65 58.63
N ILE A 7 21.21 29.79 57.32
CA ILE A 7 21.50 28.68 56.41
C ILE A 7 23.01 28.43 56.49
N SER A 8 23.41 27.21 56.83
CA SER A 8 24.83 26.87 56.95
C SER A 8 25.54 26.97 55.59
N PHE A 9 26.81 27.39 55.58
CA PHE A 9 27.63 27.54 54.37
C PHE A 9 27.60 26.29 53.48
N ARG A 10 27.63 25.10 54.09
CA ARG A 10 27.50 23.80 53.41
C ARG A 10 26.20 23.67 52.60
N ARG A 11 25.07 24.19 53.09
CA ARG A 11 23.77 24.14 52.39
C ARG A 11 23.73 25.09 51.19
N ILE A 12 24.32 26.28 51.31
CA ILE A 12 24.42 27.24 50.20
C ILE A 12 25.29 26.69 49.07
N LEU A 13 26.41 26.06 49.43
CA LEU A 13 27.34 25.47 48.48
C LEU A 13 26.70 24.27 47.76
N LEU A 14 26.01 23.39 48.49
CA LEU A 14 25.25 22.27 47.93
C LEU A 14 24.11 22.73 47.02
N SER A 15 23.33 23.74 47.41
CA SER A 15 22.21 24.20 46.57
C SER A 15 22.68 24.80 45.25
N ARG A 16 23.81 25.53 45.26
CA ARG A 16 24.42 26.07 44.03
C ARG A 16 24.91 24.97 43.09
N ILE A 17 25.58 23.94 43.63
CA ILE A 17 26.02 22.79 42.82
C ILE A 17 24.81 22.05 42.24
N LEU A 18 23.78 21.80 43.04
CA LEU A 18 22.56 21.15 42.58
C LEU A 18 21.86 21.95 41.47
N LEU A 19 21.73 23.27 41.65
CA LEU A 19 21.10 24.16 40.67
C LEU A 19 21.86 24.19 39.34
N LEU A 20 23.18 23.99 39.33
CA LEU A 20 23.97 23.91 38.11
C LEU A 20 23.91 22.52 37.45
N LEU A 21 23.88 21.45 38.24
CA LEU A 21 23.89 20.08 37.74
C LEU A 21 22.53 19.61 37.20
N VAL A 22 21.44 19.94 37.90
CA VAL A 22 20.09 19.46 37.55
C VAL A 22 19.67 19.83 36.12
N PRO A 23 19.84 21.09 35.65
CA PRO A 23 19.50 21.44 34.27
C PRO A 23 20.33 20.68 33.22
N VAL A 24 21.61 20.43 33.52
CA VAL A 24 22.51 19.69 32.62
C VAL A 24 22.10 18.22 32.55
N LEU A 25 21.83 17.59 33.69
CA LEU A 25 21.30 16.22 33.76
C LEU A 25 19.95 16.08 33.05
N LEU A 26 19.01 17.00 33.31
CA LEU A 26 17.68 16.98 32.69
C LEU A 26 17.76 17.15 31.17
N SER A 27 18.63 18.02 30.67
CA SER A 27 18.78 18.21 29.22
C SER A 27 19.34 16.95 28.53
N GLY A 28 20.32 16.28 29.14
CA GLY A 28 20.85 15.01 28.64
C GLY A 28 19.79 13.92 28.57
N VAL A 29 19.04 13.71 29.66
CA VAL A 29 17.94 12.72 29.72
C VAL A 29 16.83 13.04 28.72
N TYR A 30 16.51 14.32 28.52
CA TYR A 30 15.48 14.73 27.57
C TYR A 30 15.87 14.42 26.12
N VAL A 31 17.11 14.72 25.73
CA VAL A 31 17.60 14.47 24.36
C VAL A 31 17.65 12.96 24.08
N THR A 32 18.15 12.16 25.01
CA THR A 32 18.22 10.69 24.85
C THR A 32 16.82 10.07 24.79
N TYR A 33 15.89 10.50 25.65
CA TYR A 33 14.49 10.06 25.59
C TYR A 33 13.84 10.37 24.23
N ARG A 34 14.01 11.60 23.73
CA ARG A 34 13.46 12.02 22.43
C ARG A 34 14.04 11.17 21.29
N LYS A 35 15.34 10.90 21.32
CA LYS A 35 16.02 10.07 20.32
C LYS A 35 15.58 8.61 20.35
N ALA A 36 15.48 8.03 21.55
CA ALA A 36 14.98 6.66 21.71
C ALA A 36 13.53 6.56 21.20
N ARG A 37 12.68 7.51 21.56
CA ARG A 37 11.29 7.57 21.10
C ARG A 37 11.18 7.70 19.58
N SER A 38 11.97 8.59 18.96
CA SER A 38 11.95 8.73 17.50
C SER A 38 12.43 7.48 16.80
N SER A 39 13.51 6.87 17.29
CA SER A 39 14.03 5.61 16.72
C SER A 39 13.02 4.47 16.81
N LEU A 40 12.29 4.34 17.92
CA LEU A 40 11.23 3.34 18.06
C LEU A 40 10.08 3.58 17.07
N LEU A 41 9.66 4.83 16.90
CA LEU A 41 8.59 5.18 15.95
C LEU A 41 9.02 4.93 14.50
N ASP A 42 10.25 5.28 14.15
CA ASP A 42 10.77 5.07 12.80
C ASP A 42 10.93 3.57 12.51
N ASN A 43 11.42 2.78 13.45
CA ASN A 43 11.48 1.32 13.30
C ASN A 43 10.09 0.69 13.18
N ALA A 44 9.11 1.15 13.98
CA ALA A 44 7.73 0.67 13.87
C ALA A 44 7.14 0.98 12.48
N ARG A 45 7.41 2.17 11.93
CA ARG A 45 6.99 2.52 10.57
C ARG A 45 7.66 1.64 9.52
N GLN A 46 8.97 1.45 9.63
CA GLN A 46 9.70 0.60 8.68
C GLN A 46 9.19 -0.83 8.70
N ASN A 47 8.96 -1.42 9.87
CA ASN A 47 8.41 -2.76 9.99
C ASN A 47 7.01 -2.88 9.36
N VAL A 48 6.15 -1.88 9.55
CA VAL A 48 4.81 -1.85 8.93
C VAL A 48 4.92 -1.75 7.41
N ILE A 49 5.82 -0.89 6.90
CA ILE A 49 6.05 -0.74 5.46
C ILE A 49 6.61 -2.04 4.87
N GLU A 50 7.63 -2.63 5.48
CA GLU A 50 8.24 -3.87 5.02
C GLU A 50 7.24 -5.02 5.04
N SER A 51 6.43 -5.13 6.10
CA SER A 51 5.35 -6.12 6.16
C SER A 51 4.31 -5.89 5.07
N ALA A 52 3.93 -4.64 4.80
CA ALA A 52 2.94 -4.32 3.75
C ALA A 52 3.48 -4.64 2.34
N ILE A 53 4.76 -4.36 2.08
CA ILE A 53 5.43 -4.73 0.82
C ILE A 53 5.43 -6.25 0.65
N ARG A 54 5.86 -6.98 1.69
CA ARG A 54 5.92 -8.45 1.67
C ARG A 54 4.55 -9.09 1.46
N GLU A 55 3.51 -8.56 2.10
CA GLU A 55 2.14 -9.02 1.86
C GLU A 55 1.66 -8.70 0.44
N GLY A 56 2.02 -7.54 -0.11
CA GLY A 56 1.73 -7.18 -1.50
C GLY A 56 2.41 -8.11 -2.51
N GLU A 57 3.68 -8.47 -2.28
CA GLU A 57 4.41 -9.46 -3.08
C GLU A 57 3.75 -10.84 -3.00
N ARG A 58 3.40 -11.30 -1.80
CA ARG A 58 2.71 -12.59 -1.58
C ARG A 58 1.38 -12.66 -2.34
N LEU A 59 0.59 -11.60 -2.33
CA LEU A 59 -0.66 -11.51 -3.10
C LEU A 59 -0.40 -11.56 -4.60
N THR A 60 0.60 -10.81 -5.08
CA THR A 60 0.97 -10.79 -6.51
C THR A 60 1.41 -12.16 -6.99
N ASP A 61 2.22 -12.87 -6.21
CA ASP A 61 2.69 -14.21 -6.55
C ASP A 61 1.55 -15.23 -6.52
N SER A 62 0.63 -15.11 -5.56
CA SER A 62 -0.57 -15.94 -5.51
C SER A 62 -1.47 -15.74 -6.73
N ILE A 63 -1.63 -14.49 -7.19
CA ILE A 63 -2.38 -14.17 -8.42
C ILE A 63 -1.69 -14.75 -9.65
N LYS A 64 -0.36 -14.60 -9.78
CA LYS A 64 0.39 -15.16 -10.91
C LYS A 64 0.33 -16.69 -10.95
N ALA A 65 0.42 -17.34 -9.79
CA ALA A 65 0.27 -18.79 -9.69
C ALA A 65 -1.14 -19.24 -10.11
N LEU A 66 -2.16 -18.51 -9.67
CA LEU A 66 -3.55 -18.74 -10.09
C LEU A 66 -3.70 -18.58 -11.61
N GLU A 67 -3.18 -17.50 -12.18
CA GLU A 67 -3.22 -17.24 -13.62
C GLU A 67 -2.54 -18.36 -14.40
N ALA A 68 -1.33 -18.76 -14.01
CA ALA A 68 -0.61 -19.86 -14.65
C ALA A 68 -1.38 -21.19 -14.59
N ASN A 69 -1.98 -21.49 -13.43
CA ASN A 69 -2.83 -22.67 -13.27
C ASN A 69 -4.08 -22.61 -14.17
N LEU A 70 -4.73 -21.44 -14.29
CA LEU A 70 -5.90 -21.25 -15.14
C LEU A 70 -5.56 -21.30 -16.64
N ILE A 71 -4.42 -20.73 -17.05
CA ILE A 71 -3.92 -20.84 -18.44
C ILE A 71 -3.65 -22.30 -18.76
N THR A 72 -2.94 -23.02 -17.89
CA THR A 72 -2.66 -24.45 -18.06
C THR A 72 -3.95 -25.27 -18.08
N ALA A 73 -4.92 -24.93 -17.22
CA ALA A 73 -6.22 -25.55 -17.24
C ALA A 73 -6.96 -25.27 -18.56
N SER A 74 -6.91 -24.05 -19.10
CA SER A 74 -7.64 -23.67 -20.32
C SER A 74 -7.16 -24.41 -21.57
N THR A 75 -5.91 -24.86 -21.60
CA THR A 75 -5.34 -25.63 -22.71
C THR A 75 -5.51 -27.13 -22.55
N ALA A 76 -6.13 -27.59 -21.45
CA ALA A 76 -6.33 -29.01 -21.20
C ALA A 76 -7.18 -29.67 -22.30
N THR A 77 -6.77 -30.88 -22.70
CA THR A 77 -7.44 -31.66 -23.74
C THR A 77 -8.84 -32.10 -23.35
N VAL A 78 -9.15 -32.16 -22.04
CA VAL A 78 -10.48 -32.51 -21.51
C VAL A 78 -11.61 -31.63 -22.05
N TRP A 79 -11.30 -30.41 -22.50
CA TRP A 79 -12.27 -29.51 -23.13
C TRP A 79 -12.63 -29.92 -24.56
N GLN A 80 -11.74 -30.64 -25.26
CA GLN A 80 -11.94 -31.10 -26.64
C GLN A 80 -12.96 -32.23 -26.71
N ASP A 81 -12.98 -33.11 -25.71
CA ASP A 81 -13.88 -34.27 -25.64
C ASP A 81 -15.34 -33.87 -25.38
N ARG A 82 -15.62 -32.60 -25.04
CA ARG A 82 -16.95 -32.01 -24.76
C ARG A 82 -17.83 -32.85 -23.82
N SER A 83 -17.26 -33.72 -23.00
CA SER A 83 -18.03 -34.48 -22.03
C SER A 83 -18.21 -33.62 -20.75
N PRO A 84 -19.46 -33.35 -20.34
CA PRO A 84 -19.71 -32.55 -19.13
C PRO A 84 -19.20 -33.25 -17.87
N GLN A 85 -19.19 -34.58 -17.86
CA GLN A 85 -18.73 -35.38 -16.72
C GLN A 85 -17.20 -35.30 -16.53
N ALA A 86 -16.40 -35.49 -17.59
CA ALA A 86 -14.94 -35.35 -17.46
C ALA A 86 -14.52 -33.90 -17.15
N SER A 87 -15.27 -32.93 -17.67
CA SER A 87 -15.07 -31.51 -17.34
C SER A 87 -15.36 -31.21 -15.87
N GLN A 88 -16.39 -31.84 -15.29
CA GLN A 88 -16.71 -31.70 -13.86
C GLN A 88 -15.63 -32.34 -12.97
N GLU A 89 -15.17 -33.54 -13.31
CA GLU A 89 -14.09 -34.21 -12.58
C GLU A 89 -12.78 -33.42 -12.65
N PHE A 90 -12.44 -32.88 -13.82
CA PHE A 90 -11.28 -32.01 -13.97
C PHE A 90 -11.39 -30.74 -13.13
N LEU A 91 -12.55 -30.08 -13.10
CA LEU A 91 -12.77 -28.91 -12.24
C LEU A 91 -12.61 -29.23 -10.74
N GLN A 92 -13.06 -30.41 -10.30
CA GLN A 92 -12.86 -30.87 -8.93
C GLN A 92 -11.37 -31.09 -8.61
N GLN A 93 -10.63 -31.72 -9.52
CA GLN A 93 -9.18 -31.90 -9.37
C GLN A 93 -8.43 -30.55 -9.40
N LEU A 94 -8.88 -29.61 -10.23
CA LEU A 94 -8.31 -28.28 -10.31
C LEU A 94 -8.56 -27.50 -9.01
N GLN A 95 -9.76 -27.59 -8.44
CA GLN A 95 -10.08 -26.97 -7.15
C GLN A 95 -9.17 -27.45 -6.01
N GLN A 96 -8.77 -28.72 -6.01
CA GLN A 96 -7.82 -29.26 -5.03
C GLN A 96 -6.39 -28.74 -5.19
N LYS A 97 -6.01 -28.36 -6.42
CA LYS A 97 -4.66 -27.83 -6.73
C LYS A 97 -4.57 -26.31 -6.57
N LEU A 98 -5.70 -25.63 -6.42
CA LEU A 98 -5.76 -24.19 -6.29
C LEU A 98 -5.56 -23.74 -4.83
N PRO A 99 -5.08 -22.50 -4.61
CA PRO A 99 -4.98 -21.93 -3.28
C PRO A 99 -6.34 -21.91 -2.56
N THR A 100 -6.32 -21.99 -1.22
CA THR A 100 -7.52 -22.04 -0.37
C THR A 100 -8.45 -20.84 -0.48
N ASP A 101 -7.95 -19.71 -1.00
CA ASP A 101 -8.71 -18.47 -1.12
C ASP A 101 -9.69 -18.46 -2.32
N ILE A 102 -9.65 -19.49 -3.17
CA ILE A 102 -10.59 -19.64 -4.29
C ILE A 102 -11.85 -20.35 -3.82
N GLN A 103 -12.96 -19.61 -3.71
CA GLN A 103 -14.24 -20.20 -3.30
C GLN A 103 -14.76 -21.24 -4.27
N CYS A 104 -14.72 -20.95 -5.58
CA CYS A 104 -15.26 -21.85 -6.59
C CYS A 104 -14.78 -21.48 -8.01
N ILE A 105 -15.00 -22.39 -8.95
CA ILE A 105 -14.59 -22.34 -10.35
C ILE A 105 -15.77 -22.76 -11.21
N GLN A 106 -15.95 -22.06 -12.33
CA GLN A 106 -17.03 -22.35 -13.26
C GLN A 106 -16.51 -22.35 -14.70
N LEU A 107 -16.91 -23.36 -15.47
CA LEU A 107 -16.75 -23.39 -16.91
C LEU A 107 -18.06 -22.97 -17.57
N THR A 108 -18.01 -21.94 -18.40
CA THR A 108 -19.16 -21.44 -19.18
C THR A 108 -18.92 -21.61 -20.67
N ASN A 109 -19.93 -22.05 -21.40
CA ASN A 109 -19.87 -22.09 -22.86
C ASN A 109 -20.44 -20.79 -23.46
N PHE A 110 -19.60 -20.07 -24.21
CA PHE A 110 -19.95 -18.79 -24.83
C PHE A 110 -20.69 -18.91 -26.17
N PHE A 111 -20.64 -20.07 -26.83
CA PHE A 111 -21.21 -20.28 -28.16
C PHE A 111 -22.69 -20.72 -28.13
N ARG A 112 -23.25 -20.98 -26.94
CA ARG A 112 -24.64 -21.39 -26.76
C ARG A 112 -25.47 -20.21 -26.24
N GLN A 113 -26.02 -19.42 -27.14
CA GLN A 113 -26.97 -18.34 -26.83
C GLN A 113 -28.40 -18.93 -26.75
N PRO A 114 -29.33 -18.41 -25.91
CA PRO A 114 -29.28 -17.18 -25.11
C PRO A 114 -28.96 -17.36 -23.63
N ASN A 115 -28.82 -18.60 -23.14
CA ASN A 115 -28.36 -18.89 -21.79
C ASN A 115 -26.91 -19.37 -21.89
N SER A 116 -25.96 -18.53 -21.49
CA SER A 116 -24.56 -18.89 -21.24
C SER A 116 -24.51 -20.03 -20.23
N GLY A 117 -24.70 -21.25 -20.75
CA GLY A 117 -24.94 -22.44 -19.98
C GLY A 117 -23.69 -22.75 -19.17
N VAL A 118 -23.88 -22.87 -17.87
CA VAL A 118 -22.90 -23.50 -16.99
C VAL A 118 -22.61 -24.88 -17.57
N PHE A 119 -21.38 -25.09 -18.04
CA PHE A 119 -20.98 -26.37 -18.64
C PHE A 119 -20.51 -27.35 -17.56
N ALA A 120 -19.74 -26.84 -16.59
CA ALA A 120 -19.32 -27.54 -15.40
C ALA A 120 -19.06 -26.48 -14.30
N SER A 121 -19.28 -26.81 -13.03
CA SER A 121 -19.20 -25.83 -11.95
C SER A 121 -18.98 -26.47 -10.59
N THR A 122 -18.14 -25.81 -9.79
CA THR A 122 -18.04 -26.02 -8.34
C THR A 122 -18.79 -24.93 -7.56
N CYS A 123 -19.32 -23.91 -8.26
CA CYS A 123 -20.08 -22.77 -7.72
C CYS A 123 -21.59 -23.02 -7.63
N GLY A 124 -22.06 -24.22 -8.01
CA GLY A 124 -23.48 -24.50 -8.25
C GLY A 124 -23.95 -24.08 -9.66
N ASN A 125 -25.26 -23.97 -9.83
CA ASN A 125 -25.90 -23.87 -11.15
C ASN A 125 -26.10 -22.43 -11.65
N GLN A 126 -25.76 -21.42 -10.84
CA GLN A 126 -25.88 -20.02 -11.23
C GLN A 126 -24.61 -19.52 -11.91
N PRO A 127 -24.71 -18.75 -13.01
CA PRO A 127 -23.54 -18.15 -13.65
C PRO A 127 -22.93 -17.05 -12.77
N LEU A 128 -21.61 -17.15 -12.53
CA LEU A 128 -20.83 -16.15 -11.81
C LEU A 128 -20.84 -14.77 -12.49
N ALA A 129 -20.94 -14.74 -13.81
CA ALA A 129 -20.95 -13.50 -14.59
C ALA A 129 -22.05 -13.53 -15.66
N LYS A 130 -22.75 -12.40 -15.79
CA LYS A 130 -23.64 -12.14 -16.94
C LYS A 130 -22.79 -11.65 -18.09
N ILE A 131 -22.53 -12.52 -19.06
CA ILE A 131 -21.81 -12.16 -20.27
C ILE A 131 -22.82 -11.48 -21.21
N PRO A 132 -22.61 -10.21 -21.59
CA PRO A 132 -23.51 -9.54 -22.52
C PRO A 132 -23.43 -10.19 -23.90
N ASN A 133 -24.57 -10.23 -24.60
CA ASN A 133 -24.74 -10.88 -25.90
C ASN A 133 -23.78 -10.39 -27.00
N ASN A 134 -23.12 -9.25 -26.79
CA ASN A 134 -22.22 -8.56 -27.72
C ASN A 134 -20.77 -8.42 -27.19
N PHE A 135 -20.37 -9.26 -26.23
CA PHE A 135 -19.04 -9.18 -25.59
C PHE A 135 -17.89 -9.17 -26.62
N TRP A 136 -17.96 -10.03 -27.64
CA TRP A 136 -16.92 -10.12 -28.67
C TRP A 136 -16.87 -8.92 -29.62
N SER A 137 -18.02 -8.35 -30.02
CA SER A 137 -18.02 -7.15 -30.87
C SER A 137 -17.45 -5.92 -30.16
N LEU A 138 -17.64 -5.81 -28.84
CA LEU A 138 -17.06 -4.72 -28.05
C LEU A 138 -15.54 -4.88 -27.88
N GLN A 139 -15.06 -6.11 -27.78
CA GLN A 139 -13.62 -6.38 -27.61
C GLN A 139 -12.84 -6.19 -28.92
N GLN A 140 -13.41 -6.54 -30.07
CA GLN A 140 -12.79 -6.28 -31.38
C GLN A 140 -12.65 -4.77 -31.67
N GLU A 141 -13.66 -3.97 -31.32
CA GLU A 141 -13.58 -2.51 -31.43
C GLU A 141 -12.46 -1.93 -30.55
N ALA A 142 -12.31 -2.42 -29.31
CA ALA A 142 -11.30 -1.95 -28.36
C ALA A 142 -9.86 -2.33 -28.79
N ILE A 143 -9.65 -3.55 -29.28
CA ILE A 143 -8.34 -3.99 -29.78
C ILE A 143 -7.93 -3.17 -31.01
N PHE A 144 -8.88 -2.87 -31.90
CA PHE A 144 -8.63 -2.05 -33.09
C PHE A 144 -8.24 -0.60 -32.75
N LEU A 145 -8.87 0.00 -31.72
CA LEU A 145 -8.53 1.34 -31.24
C LEU A 145 -7.17 1.41 -30.53
N GLN A 146 -6.71 0.29 -29.98
CA GLN A 146 -5.44 0.22 -29.25
C GLN A 146 -4.23 0.09 -30.18
N ASP A 147 -4.39 -0.60 -31.31
CA ASP A 147 -3.36 -0.73 -32.35
C ASP A 147 -3.08 0.62 -33.05
N GLN A 148 -4.10 1.47 -33.18
CA GLN A 148 -3.97 2.83 -33.77
C GLN A 148 -3.19 3.82 -32.88
N LYS A 149 -2.89 3.48 -31.62
CA LYS A 149 -2.13 4.37 -30.70
C LYS A 149 -0.62 4.14 -30.75
N SER A 150 -0.15 3.09 -31.42
CA SER A 150 1.29 2.78 -31.54
C SER A 150 1.93 3.38 -32.80
N MET A 151 1.67 4.65 -33.14
CA MET A 151 2.54 5.41 -34.05
C MET A 151 2.33 6.92 -33.89
N SER A 152 2.66 7.48 -32.73
CA SER A 152 3.07 8.89 -32.63
C SER A 152 3.82 9.13 -31.32
N PRO A 153 5.13 9.47 -31.34
CA PRO A 153 5.77 10.00 -30.14
C PRO A 153 5.13 11.35 -29.83
N SER A 154 4.41 11.42 -28.71
CA SER A 154 3.94 12.69 -28.15
C SER A 154 5.17 13.57 -27.86
N PRO A 155 5.21 14.85 -28.28
CA PRO A 155 6.34 15.70 -27.94
C PRO A 155 6.31 15.94 -26.43
N ILE A 156 7.33 15.44 -25.74
CA ILE A 156 7.59 15.76 -24.34
C ILE A 156 7.96 17.24 -24.32
N LYS A 157 6.99 18.10 -23.98
CA LYS A 157 7.25 19.51 -23.70
C LYS A 157 8.14 19.56 -22.45
N PRO A 158 9.38 20.06 -22.54
CA PRO A 158 10.22 20.18 -21.36
C PRO A 158 9.53 21.12 -20.36
N PRO A 159 9.63 20.86 -19.05
CA PRO A 159 9.09 21.77 -18.06
C PRO A 159 9.78 23.12 -18.25
N SER A 160 8.99 24.14 -18.57
CA SER A 160 9.45 25.52 -18.62
C SER A 160 9.89 25.93 -17.22
N ILE A 161 11.20 25.82 -16.96
CA ILE A 161 11.81 26.27 -15.71
C ILE A 161 11.70 27.79 -15.67
N ASN A 162 10.84 28.29 -14.79
CA ASN A 162 10.63 29.71 -14.60
C ASN A 162 11.76 30.27 -13.72
N ILE A 163 12.84 30.74 -14.34
CA ILE A 163 14.07 31.23 -13.67
C ILE A 163 13.76 32.38 -12.69
N ARG A 164 12.69 33.16 -12.92
CA ARG A 164 12.22 34.19 -11.97
C ARG A 164 11.75 33.62 -10.63
N LEU A 165 11.26 32.38 -10.59
CA LEU A 165 10.83 31.73 -9.34
C LEU A 165 12.04 31.23 -8.52
N ILE A 166 13.07 30.71 -9.19
CA ILE A 166 14.29 30.20 -8.55
C ILE A 166 15.10 31.34 -7.94
N LEU A 167 15.26 32.47 -8.64
CA LEU A 167 15.99 33.62 -8.09
C LEU A 167 15.27 34.22 -6.86
N ARG A 168 13.93 34.20 -6.84
CA ARG A 168 13.14 34.56 -5.64
C ARG A 168 13.29 33.56 -4.50
N LEU A 169 13.43 32.27 -4.78
CA LEU A 169 13.65 31.25 -3.74
C LEU A 169 15.06 31.35 -3.13
N ILE A 170 16.08 31.60 -3.94
CA ILE A 170 17.46 31.78 -3.46
C ILE A 170 17.59 33.07 -2.63
N PHE A 171 17.07 34.21 -3.11
CA PHE A 171 17.12 35.46 -2.33
C PHE A 171 16.24 35.45 -1.07
N LYS A 172 15.17 34.65 -1.04
CA LYS A 172 14.29 34.54 0.15
C LYS A 172 14.73 33.46 1.14
N ALA A 173 15.61 32.53 0.73
CA ALA A 173 16.16 31.48 1.59
C ALA A 173 17.43 31.90 2.34
N ILE A 174 18.21 32.85 1.81
CA ILE A 174 19.50 33.25 2.40
C ILE A 174 19.41 33.93 3.78
N PRO A 175 18.34 34.65 4.20
CA PRO A 175 18.27 35.14 5.58
C PRO A 175 17.58 34.16 6.56
N ARG A 176 17.07 32.99 6.12
CA ARG A 176 16.33 32.05 6.98
C ARG A 176 17.14 30.83 7.45
N LEU A 177 18.40 30.70 7.06
CA LEU A 177 19.23 29.56 7.43
C LEU A 177 19.90 29.67 8.81
N LEU A 178 19.63 30.74 9.58
CA LEU A 178 20.24 30.91 10.91
C LEU A 178 19.29 30.83 12.11
N LEU A 179 17.98 30.71 11.94
CA LEU A 179 17.08 30.51 13.08
C LEU A 179 15.76 29.90 12.63
N LYS A 180 15.63 28.57 12.76
CA LYS A 180 14.35 27.94 13.11
C LYS A 180 14.53 26.49 13.53
N ILE A 181 14.79 26.34 14.83
CA ILE A 181 14.16 25.32 15.65
C ILE A 181 12.65 25.46 15.41
N CYS A 182 12.01 24.50 14.73
CA CYS A 182 10.56 24.48 14.62
C CYS A 182 9.97 23.60 15.76
N PRO A 183 9.04 24.14 16.55
CA PRO A 183 8.19 23.36 17.44
C PRO A 183 7.13 22.61 16.63
N SER A 184 6.76 21.43 17.10
CA SER A 184 5.63 20.63 16.60
C SER A 184 4.29 21.37 16.79
N PRO A 185 3.34 21.28 15.85
CA PRO A 185 2.00 21.85 16.04
C PRO A 185 1.18 21.00 17.04
N PRO A 186 0.27 21.60 17.82
CA PRO A 186 -0.71 20.84 18.58
C PRO A 186 -1.75 20.26 17.61
N LEU A 187 -1.95 18.93 17.67
CA LEU A 187 -3.17 18.32 17.14
C LEU A 187 -4.34 18.86 17.96
N SER A 188 -5.21 19.62 17.30
CA SER A 188 -6.52 19.99 17.84
C SER A 188 -7.35 18.73 18.01
N GLN A 189 -7.79 18.52 19.25
CA GLN A 189 -8.83 17.57 19.63
C GLN A 189 -10.14 17.95 18.94
N ASN A 190 -10.82 16.98 18.32
CA ASN A 190 -12.28 16.99 18.14
C ASN A 190 -12.75 15.61 17.64
N ILE A 191 -12.89 14.67 18.57
CA ILE A 191 -13.78 13.52 18.46
C ILE A 191 -14.33 13.26 19.87
N LEU A 192 -15.58 13.67 20.12
CA LEU A 192 -16.65 12.94 20.81
C LEU A 192 -17.73 13.93 21.31
N ASN A 193 -18.80 14.05 20.52
CA ASN A 193 -20.17 13.81 20.98
C ASN A 193 -20.97 13.26 19.79
#